data_AF-A0A7S2Q6M8-F1
#
_entry.id   AF-A0A7S2Q6M8-F1
#
_cell.length_a   1.000
_cell.length_b   1.000
_cell.length_c   1.000
_cell.angle_alpha   90.00
_cell.angle_beta   90.00
_cell.angle_gamma   90.00
#
_symmetry.space_group_name_H-M   'P 1'
#
loop_
_entity.id
_entity.type
_entity.pdbx_description
1 polymer ?
#
loop_
_entity_poly.entity_id
_entity_poly.type
_entity_poly.pdbx_seq_one_letter_code
_entity_poly.pdbx_strand_id
1 'polypeptide(L)'
;PLESVDMPRRLLAKGSDDAPAPPGCRCLPGPGAAFGADGVHLSCTDKVARWQAQGLEGAMLSTMVAGPLRLSTVTIGRKFDQRRCEAALCFGRHPAAVMR
;
A
#
# COMPACT_ATOMS: atom_id res chain seq x y z
N PRO A 1 19.72 -12.68 2.34
CA PRO A 1 19.97 -11.30 2.81
C PRO A 1 19.50 -10.31 1.73
N LEU A 2 18.26 -9.85 1.82
CA LEU A 2 17.74 -8.81 0.93
C LEU A 2 18.05 -7.48 1.60
N GLU A 3 19.04 -6.78 1.06
CA GLU A 3 19.39 -5.42 1.48
C GLU A 3 18.12 -4.57 1.43
N SER A 4 17.78 -4.03 2.60
CA SER A 4 16.69 -3.07 2.77
C SER A 4 17.08 -1.82 1.99
N VAL A 5 16.56 -1.68 0.77
CA VAL A 5 16.62 -0.42 0.05
C VAL A 5 15.78 0.57 0.85
N ASP A 6 16.45 1.31 1.73
CA ASP A 6 15.89 2.43 2.48
C ASP A 6 15.69 3.58 1.48
N MET A 7 14.63 3.48 0.67
CA MET A 7 14.15 4.59 -0.15
C MET A 7 13.31 5.50 0.76
N PRO A 8 13.70 6.77 0.98
CA PRO A 8 12.92 7.68 1.80
C PRO A 8 11.53 7.87 1.18
N ARG A 9 10.51 7.31 1.85
CA ARG A 9 9.13 7.12 1.36
C ARG A 9 8.29 8.41 1.26
N ARG A 10 8.91 9.58 1.10
CA ARG A 10 8.20 10.86 0.84
C ARG A 10 7.51 10.92 -0.53
N LEU A 11 7.74 9.93 -1.40
CA LEU A 11 7.50 9.99 -2.84
C LEU A 11 6.09 9.58 -3.31
N LEU A 12 5.16 9.25 -2.41
CA LEU A 12 3.85 8.66 -2.75
C LEU A 12 2.65 9.56 -2.45
N ALA A 13 2.90 10.76 -1.93
CA ALA A 13 1.90 11.82 -1.89
C ALA A 13 1.62 12.32 -3.32
N LYS A 14 0.43 12.88 -3.53
CA LYS A 14 -0.08 13.30 -4.83
C LYS A 14 0.79 14.41 -5.45
N GLY A 15 1.77 14.01 -6.27
CA GLY A 15 2.56 14.89 -7.12
C GLY A 15 3.75 15.53 -6.41
N SER A 16 4.93 15.43 -7.04
CA SER A 16 6.23 15.98 -6.63
C SER A 16 6.71 15.57 -5.23
N ASP A 17 8.02 15.43 -5.11
CA ASP A 17 8.72 14.71 -4.05
C ASP A 17 8.67 15.36 -2.64
N ASP A 18 7.80 16.36 -2.46
CA ASP A 18 7.68 17.17 -1.24
C ASP A 18 6.23 17.45 -0.79
N ALA A 19 5.20 16.92 -1.46
CA ALA A 19 3.83 17.20 -1.03
C ALA A 19 3.52 16.49 0.31
N PRO A 20 3.05 17.19 1.36
CA PRO A 20 2.56 16.54 2.57
C PRO A 20 1.41 15.58 2.22
N ALA A 21 1.19 14.58 3.07
CA ALA A 21 0.05 13.67 2.97
C ALA A 21 -1.24 14.48 2.70
N PRO A 22 -2.18 13.98 1.89
CA PRO A 22 -3.45 14.66 1.67
C PRO A 22 -4.06 15.11 3.02
N PRO A 23 -4.65 16.32 3.11
CA PRO A 23 -5.18 16.82 4.37
C PRO A 23 -6.05 15.79 5.09
N GLY A 24 -5.78 15.58 6.38
CA GLY A 24 -6.47 14.61 7.22
C GLY A 24 -5.99 13.16 7.07
N CYS A 25 -5.09 12.83 6.14
CA CYS A 25 -4.55 11.48 5.97
C CYS A 25 -3.14 11.33 6.57
N ARG A 26 -2.87 10.19 7.22
CA ARG A 26 -1.53 9.80 7.67
C ARG A 26 -0.90 8.86 6.64
N CYS A 27 0.34 9.16 6.25
CA CYS A 27 1.18 8.21 5.50
C CYS A 27 1.80 7.19 6.46
N LEU A 28 1.78 5.91 6.11
CA LEU A 28 2.44 4.89 6.91
C LEU A 28 3.94 4.84 6.60
N PRO A 29 4.81 4.58 7.60
CA PRO A 29 6.26 4.46 7.37
C PRO A 29 6.63 3.23 6.51
N GLY A 30 5.69 2.31 6.33
CA GLY A 30 5.78 1.17 5.43
C GLY A 30 4.56 0.28 5.59
N PRO A 31 4.37 -0.72 4.72
CA PRO A 31 3.16 -1.53 4.77
C PRO A 31 3.09 -2.41 6.04
N GLY A 32 4.21 -2.70 6.69
CA GLY A 32 4.23 -3.36 8.01
C GLY A 32 3.60 -2.53 9.13
N ALA A 33 3.53 -1.20 8.97
CA ALA A 33 2.82 -0.32 9.90
C ALA A 33 1.31 -0.22 9.60
N ALA A 34 0.80 -0.99 8.64
CA ALA A 34 -0.63 -1.10 8.38
C ALA A 34 -1.38 -1.89 9.46
N PHE A 35 -0.65 -2.68 10.26
CA PHE A 35 -1.18 -3.34 11.44
C PHE A 35 -1.33 -2.34 12.60
N GLY A 36 -2.53 -2.26 13.19
CA GLY A 36 -2.80 -1.39 14.34
C GLY A 36 -3.03 0.10 14.00
N ALA A 37 -3.19 0.46 12.73
CA ALA A 37 -3.47 1.83 12.30
C ALA A 37 -4.97 2.18 12.32
N ASP A 38 -5.72 1.66 13.30
CA ASP A 38 -7.17 1.86 13.40
C ASP A 38 -7.51 3.27 13.93
N GLY A 39 -8.64 3.82 13.51
CA GLY A 39 -9.06 5.18 13.89
C GLY A 39 -8.32 6.33 13.20
N VAL A 40 -7.42 6.03 12.24
CA VAL A 40 -6.70 7.03 11.45
C VAL A 40 -7.11 6.96 9.99
N HIS A 41 -7.30 8.11 9.35
CA HIS A 41 -7.51 8.15 7.90
C HIS A 41 -6.18 7.87 7.19
N LEU A 42 -6.11 6.74 6.49
CA LEU A 42 -4.96 6.37 5.66
C LEU A 42 -5.08 6.96 4.25
N SER A 43 -3.95 7.25 3.61
CA SER A 43 -3.93 7.54 2.18
C SER A 43 -4.45 6.34 1.38
N CYS A 44 -4.93 6.55 0.14
CA CYS A 44 -5.40 5.43 -0.69
C CYS A 44 -4.28 4.40 -0.96
N THR A 45 -3.04 4.87 -1.13
CA THR A 45 -1.87 4.01 -1.29
C THR A 45 -1.64 3.14 -0.06
N ASP A 46 -1.73 3.73 1.14
CA ASP A 46 -1.57 2.99 2.41
C ASP A 46 -2.72 2.00 2.65
N LYS A 47 -3.94 2.31 2.19
CA LYS A 47 -5.06 1.35 2.23
C LYS A 47 -4.80 0.14 1.36
N VAL A 48 -4.31 0.33 0.13
CA VAL A 48 -3.99 -0.79 -0.77
C VAL A 48 -2.83 -1.61 -0.20
N ALA A 49 -1.80 -0.95 0.34
CA ALA A 49 -0.72 -1.61 1.05
C ALA A 49 -1.22 -2.43 2.26
N ARG A 50 -2.17 -1.90 3.04
CA ARG A 50 -2.85 -2.60 4.14
C ARG A 50 -3.62 -3.82 3.63
N TRP A 51 -4.38 -3.69 2.56
CA TRP A 51 -5.11 -4.81 1.96
C TRP A 51 -4.19 -5.91 1.43
N GLN A 52 -3.07 -5.54 0.83
CA GLN A 52 -2.04 -6.50 0.44
C GLN A 52 -1.38 -7.15 1.65
N ALA A 53 -1.34 -6.53 2.83
CA ALA A 53 -0.80 -7.16 4.03
C ALA A 53 -1.82 -8.10 4.69
N GLN A 54 -3.04 -7.61 4.92
CA GLN A 54 -4.04 -8.22 5.80
C GLN A 54 -5.10 -9.04 5.07
N GLY A 55 -5.29 -8.79 3.77
CA GLY A 55 -6.46 -9.28 3.02
C GLY A 55 -7.45 -8.15 2.72
N LEU A 56 -8.11 -8.25 1.57
CA LEU A 56 -9.15 -7.32 1.10
C LEU A 56 -10.49 -7.52 1.82
N GLU A 57 -10.71 -8.72 2.35
CA GLU A 57 -11.99 -9.15 2.92
C GLU A 57 -12.32 -8.42 4.24
N GLY A 58 -11.30 -7.96 4.96
CA GLY A 58 -11.47 -7.37 6.29
C GLY A 58 -11.93 -8.37 7.35
N ALA A 59 -11.97 -7.93 8.61
CA ALA A 59 -12.11 -8.82 9.76
C ALA A 59 -13.40 -9.66 9.79
N MET A 60 -14.51 -9.12 9.28
CA MET A 60 -15.79 -9.86 9.33
C MET A 60 -15.81 -11.02 8.33
N LEU A 61 -15.37 -10.77 7.09
CA LEU A 61 -15.39 -11.78 6.04
C LEU A 61 -14.23 -12.78 6.13
N SER A 62 -13.13 -12.44 6.82
CA SER A 62 -11.99 -13.35 7.01
C SER A 62 -12.34 -14.66 7.71
N THR A 63 -13.48 -14.70 8.43
CA THR A 63 -14.00 -15.92 9.06
C THR A 63 -14.71 -16.87 8.08
N MET A 64 -15.08 -16.37 6.89
CA MET A 64 -15.90 -17.09 5.91
C MET A 64 -15.11 -17.49 4.66
N VAL A 65 -13.93 -16.90 4.42
CA VAL A 65 -13.08 -17.18 3.26
C VAL A 65 -11.87 -18.02 3.63
N ALA A 66 -11.46 -18.91 2.72
CA ALA A 66 -10.28 -19.75 2.88
C ALA A 66 -9.00 -18.94 2.63
N GLY A 67 -8.62 -18.12 3.62
CA GLY A 67 -7.41 -17.30 3.60
C GLY A 67 -7.60 -15.89 3.03
N PRO A 68 -6.55 -15.04 3.13
CA PRO A 68 -6.64 -13.62 2.80
C PRO A 68 -6.76 -13.38 1.30
N LEU A 69 -7.74 -12.57 0.89
CA LEU A 69 -7.93 -12.17 -0.50
C LEU A 69 -6.92 -11.07 -0.86
N ARG A 70 -6.17 -11.25 -1.96
CA ARG A 70 -5.11 -10.33 -2.39
C ARG A 70 -5.34 -9.88 -3.83
N LEU A 71 -4.94 -8.65 -4.16
CA LEU A 71 -4.99 -8.19 -5.55
C LEU A 71 -3.87 -8.88 -6.33
N SER A 72 -4.21 -9.51 -7.45
CA SER A 72 -3.22 -10.01 -8.41
C SER A 72 -2.66 -8.87 -9.28
N THR A 73 -3.46 -7.83 -9.53
CA THR A 73 -3.13 -6.73 -10.43
C THR A 73 -3.62 -5.38 -9.89
N VAL A 74 -2.89 -4.30 -10.20
CA VAL A 74 -3.31 -2.91 -9.97
C VAL A 74 -3.01 -2.09 -11.22
N THR A 75 -4.04 -1.53 -11.84
CA THR A 75 -3.91 -0.66 -13.03
C THR A 75 -3.99 0.81 -12.63
N ILE A 76 -3.05 1.63 -13.10
CA ILE A 76 -2.96 3.06 -12.78
C ILE A 76 -3.03 3.90 -14.05
N GLY A 77 -4.23 4.41 -14.35
CA GLY A 77 -4.45 5.16 -15.59
C GLY A 77 -3.81 6.55 -15.66
N ARG A 78 -3.37 7.13 -14.54
CA ARG A 78 -2.73 8.46 -14.50
C ARG A 78 -1.65 8.54 -13.43
N LYS A 79 -0.61 9.34 -13.68
CA LYS A 79 0.55 9.52 -12.78
C LYS A 79 1.26 8.20 -12.45
N PHE A 80 1.30 7.29 -13.43
CA PHE A 80 1.97 6.00 -13.31
C PHE A 80 3.49 6.19 -13.31
N ASP A 81 4.13 5.67 -12.26
CA ASP A 81 5.57 5.49 -12.14
C ASP A 81 5.78 4.07 -11.60
N GLN A 82 6.27 3.17 -12.46
CA GLN A 82 6.38 1.74 -12.15
C GLN A 82 7.16 1.50 -10.85
N ARG A 83 8.31 2.15 -10.68
CA ARG A 83 9.19 1.93 -9.53
C ARG A 83 8.53 2.41 -8.24
N ARG A 84 7.91 3.59 -8.27
CA ARG A 84 7.20 4.13 -7.10
C ARG A 84 6.01 3.25 -6.74
N CYS A 85 5.23 2.82 -7.73
CA CYS A 85 4.04 2.02 -7.50
C CYS A 85 4.38 0.62 -6.99
N GLU A 86 5.40 -0.05 -7.52
CA GLU A 86 5.90 -1.32 -6.99
C GLU A 86 6.37 -1.17 -5.54
N ALA A 87 7.17 -0.14 -5.22
CA ALA A 87 7.66 0.09 -3.86
C ALA A 87 6.54 0.42 -2.85
N ALA A 88 5.43 0.98 -3.33
CA ALA A 88 4.29 1.38 -2.52
C ALA A 88 3.27 0.26 -2.28
N LEU A 89 2.99 -0.51 -3.34
CA LEU A 89 1.85 -1.42 -3.41
C LEU A 89 2.25 -2.89 -3.23
N CYS A 90 3.52 -3.24 -3.44
CA CYS A 90 4.01 -4.59 -3.20
C CYS A 90 4.41 -4.76 -1.73
N PHE A 91 3.84 -5.76 -1.06
CA PHE A 91 4.20 -6.11 0.30
C PHE A 91 4.54 -7.59 0.45
N GLY A 92 5.71 -7.86 1.05
CA GLY A 92 6.15 -9.21 1.38
C GLY A 92 6.30 -10.11 0.15
N ARG A 93 5.84 -11.36 0.27
CA ARG A 93 5.98 -12.40 -0.78
C ARG A 93 4.84 -12.43 -1.79
N HIS A 94 3.91 -11.48 -1.74
CA HIS A 94 2.71 -11.46 -2.60
C HIS A 94 2.59 -10.11 -3.33
N PRO A 95 3.48 -9.82 -4.29
CA PRO A 95 3.39 -8.60 -5.07
C PRO A 95 2.17 -8.65 -6.01
N ALA A 96 1.47 -7.51 -6.13
CA ALA A 96 0.51 -7.31 -7.22
C ALA A 96 1.28 -6.82 -8.45
N ALA A 97 0.91 -7.31 -9.64
CA ALA A 97 1.43 -6.76 -10.88
C ALA A 97 0.89 -5.33 -11.07
N VAL A 98 1.79 -4.35 -11.09
CA VAL A 98 1.43 -2.95 -11.36
C VAL A 98 1.51 -2.71 -12.86
N MET A 99 0.41 -2.22 -13.43
CA MET A 99 0.25 -1.98 -14.86
C MET A 99 -0.28 -0.57 -15.13
N ARG A 100 -0.02 -0.07 -16.34
CA ARG A 100 -0.55 1.20 -16.83
C ARG A 100 -1.90 1.00 -17.52
#